data_AF-A0A2D5RTP6-F1
#
_entry.id   AF-A0A2D5RTP6-F1
#
_cell.length_a   1.000
_cell.length_b   1.000
_cell.length_c   1.000
_cell.angle_alpha   90.00
_cell.angle_beta   90.00
_cell.angle_gamma   90.00
#
_symmetry.space_group_name_H-M   'P 1'
#
loop_
_entity.id
_entity.type
_entity.pdbx_description
1 polymer ?
#
loop_
_entity_poly.entity_id
_entity_poly.type
_entity_poly.pdbx_seq_one_letter_code
_entity_poly.pdbx_strand_id
1 'polypeptide(L)'
;MKKDMHKILEQIQKSEEAISSLTKEATKIANFIKSSMLKMGVLKLMQGKYELKEMIVGKNSDISLYLNTKGSNNKIISVSLSTGKISGVRATELFCGNMDKAYKVANLEDLHTFIYDMQPMLSELAGYELSATAIGKLNEVTESVKVLKQAA
;
A
#
# COMPACT_ATOMS: atom_id res chain seq x y z
N MET A 1 -3.92 3.29 38.75
CA MET A 1 -4.30 4.42 37.87
C MET A 1 -3.11 5.11 37.18
N LYS A 2 -2.20 5.85 37.85
CA LYS A 2 -1.06 6.51 37.16
C LYS A 2 -0.09 5.53 36.46
N LYS A 3 0.22 4.39 37.10
CA LYS A 3 1.06 3.33 36.51
C LYS A 3 0.42 2.66 35.29
N ASP A 4 -0.90 2.51 35.29
CA ASP A 4 -1.64 1.85 34.20
C ASP A 4 -1.75 2.77 32.99
N MET A 5 -1.98 4.07 33.23
CA MET A 5 -2.00 5.09 32.18
C MET A 5 -0.63 5.21 31.48
N HIS A 6 0.48 5.13 32.23
CA HIS A 6 1.82 5.18 31.66
C HIS A 6 2.12 3.97 30.76
N LYS A 7 1.71 2.77 31.19
CA LYS A 7 1.83 1.55 30.37
C LYS A 7 1.00 1.62 29.09
N ILE A 8 -0.22 2.15 29.17
CA ILE A 8 -1.09 2.32 27.99
C ILE A 8 -0.45 3.31 27.00
N LEU A 9 0.07 4.44 27.47
CA LEU A 9 0.76 5.41 26.60
C LEU A 9 2.01 4.82 25.94
N GLU A 10 2.79 4.03 26.68
CA GLU A 10 3.97 3.34 26.13
C GLU A 10 3.58 2.31 25.06
N GLN A 11 2.47 1.59 25.25
CA GLN A 11 1.93 0.67 24.24
C GLN A 11 1.47 1.41 22.99
N ILE A 12 0.74 2.52 23.14
CA ILE A 12 0.29 3.35 22.02
C ILE A 12 1.50 3.82 21.21
N GLN A 13 2.54 4.35 21.87
CA GLN A 13 3.74 4.83 21.19
C GLN A 13 4.47 3.71 20.43
N LYS A 14 4.61 2.52 21.02
CA LYS A 14 5.19 1.36 20.33
C LYS A 14 4.38 0.94 19.10
N SER A 15 3.05 0.97 19.20
CA SER A 15 2.17 0.67 18.07
C SER A 15 2.29 1.71 16.96
N GLU A 16 2.40 3.00 17.28
CA GLU A 16 2.61 4.07 16.31
C GLU A 16 3.96 3.92 15.57
N GLU A 17 5.02 3.59 16.30
CA GLU A 17 6.35 3.34 15.72
C GLU A 17 6.33 2.13 14.77
N ALA A 18 5.67 1.04 15.16
CA ALA A 18 5.52 -0.15 14.34
C ALA A 18 4.74 0.15 13.04
N ILE A 19 3.60 0.86 13.14
CA ILE A 19 2.80 1.25 11.97
C ILE A 19 3.60 2.17 11.04
N SER A 20 4.36 3.12 11.59
CA SER A 20 5.22 4.02 10.81
C SER A 20 6.29 3.25 10.03
N SER A 21 6.95 2.28 10.68
CA SER A 21 7.94 1.40 10.04
C SER A 21 7.31 0.57 8.91
N LEU A 22 6.18 -0.08 9.20
CA LEU A 22 5.43 -0.89 8.24
C LEU A 22 5.00 -0.08 7.01
N THR A 23 4.49 1.14 7.23
CA THR A 23 4.08 2.06 6.16
C THR A 23 5.25 2.42 5.26
N LYS A 24 6.43 2.70 5.84
CA LYS A 24 7.64 3.04 5.08
C LYS A 24 8.08 1.90 4.18
N GLU A 25 8.14 0.67 4.70
CA GLU A 25 8.54 -0.49 3.90
C GLU A 25 7.52 -0.82 2.82
N ALA A 26 6.23 -0.82 3.13
CA ALA A 26 5.19 -1.00 2.13
C ALA A 26 5.26 0.06 1.03
N THR A 27 5.52 1.33 1.37
CA THR A 27 5.68 2.41 0.38
C THR A 27 6.87 2.15 -0.55
N LYS A 28 8.00 1.65 -0.02
CA LYS A 28 9.16 1.27 -0.85
C LYS A 28 8.79 0.18 -1.85
N ILE A 29 8.09 -0.87 -1.39
CA ILE A 29 7.67 -1.99 -2.23
C ILE A 29 6.65 -1.52 -3.29
N ALA A 30 5.69 -0.68 -2.92
CA ALA A 30 4.74 -0.09 -3.87
C ALA A 30 5.44 0.72 -4.96
N ASN A 31 6.47 1.50 -4.60
CA ASN A 31 7.28 2.25 -5.56
C ASN A 31 8.14 1.35 -6.46
N PHE A 32 8.63 0.22 -5.93
CA PHE A 32 9.31 -0.79 -6.73
C PHE A 32 8.37 -1.41 -7.75
N ILE A 33 7.21 -1.91 -7.32
CA ILE A 33 6.16 -2.48 -8.18
C ILE A 33 5.74 -1.48 -9.25
N LYS A 34 5.50 -0.22 -8.86
CA LYS A 34 5.22 0.87 -9.80
C LYS A 34 6.29 0.98 -10.89
N SER A 35 7.54 1.02 -10.48
CA SER A 35 8.67 1.19 -11.40
C SER A 35 8.82 -0.02 -12.34
N SER A 36 8.60 -1.23 -11.83
CA SER A 36 8.62 -2.45 -12.64
C SER A 36 7.47 -2.48 -13.65
N MET A 37 6.25 -2.21 -13.20
CA MET A 37 5.06 -2.08 -14.06
C MET A 37 5.28 -1.07 -15.20
N LEU A 38 5.80 0.12 -14.88
CA LEU A 38 6.12 1.15 -15.87
C LEU A 38 7.14 0.67 -16.90
N LYS A 39 8.22 0.01 -16.47
CA LYS A 39 9.25 -0.53 -17.38
C LYS A 39 8.71 -1.63 -18.30
N MET A 40 7.76 -2.41 -17.82
CA MET A 40 7.14 -3.51 -18.57
C MET A 40 5.97 -3.06 -19.45
N GLY A 41 5.49 -1.82 -19.31
CA GLY A 41 4.25 -1.36 -19.95
C GLY A 41 2.98 -2.03 -19.40
N VAL A 42 3.04 -2.57 -18.17
CA VAL A 42 1.91 -3.22 -17.51
C VAL A 42 1.14 -2.17 -16.71
N LEU A 43 -0.14 -1.98 -17.02
CA LEU A 43 -0.98 -0.98 -16.34
C LEU A 43 -1.79 -1.55 -15.17
N LYS A 44 -2.03 -2.86 -15.17
CA LYS A 44 -2.89 -3.55 -14.19
C LYS A 44 -2.27 -4.88 -13.77
N LEU A 45 -2.42 -5.23 -12.49
CA LEU A 45 -2.05 -6.53 -11.93
C LEU A 45 -3.23 -7.14 -11.19
N MET A 46 -3.18 -8.44 -10.96
CA MET A 46 -4.14 -9.23 -10.19
C MET A 46 -5.58 -8.96 -10.64
N GLN A 47 -5.82 -9.11 -11.94
CA GLN A 47 -7.13 -8.90 -12.56
C GLN A 47 -7.71 -7.48 -12.34
N GLY A 48 -6.84 -6.48 -12.22
CA GLY A 48 -7.23 -5.09 -12.00
C GLY A 48 -7.48 -4.71 -10.54
N LYS A 49 -7.14 -5.58 -9.58
CA LYS A 49 -7.10 -5.21 -8.15
C LYS A 49 -6.06 -4.11 -7.91
N TYR A 50 -4.98 -4.10 -8.69
CA TYR A 50 -3.95 -3.07 -8.65
C TYR A 50 -3.81 -2.39 -10.01
N GLU A 51 -3.68 -1.06 -10.01
CA GLU A 51 -3.64 -0.26 -11.23
C GLU A 51 -2.67 0.92 -11.09
N LEU A 52 -1.90 1.18 -12.16
CA LEU A 52 -1.19 2.45 -12.30
C LEU A 52 -2.16 3.52 -12.77
N LYS A 53 -2.29 4.59 -11.97
CA LYS A 53 -3.05 5.77 -12.36
C LYS A 53 -2.18 7.00 -12.31
N GLU A 54 -2.31 7.83 -13.33
CA GLU A 54 -1.75 9.17 -13.35
C GLU A 54 -2.73 10.12 -12.68
N MET A 55 -2.25 10.86 -11.68
CA MET A 55 -3.01 11.92 -11.05
C MET A 55 -2.35 13.27 -11.33
N ILE A 56 -3.13 14.20 -11.87
CA ILE A 56 -2.69 15.57 -12.08
C ILE A 56 -2.83 16.32 -10.75
N VAL A 57 -1.70 16.74 -10.17
CA VAL A 57 -1.62 17.53 -8.95
C VAL A 57 -1.05 18.90 -9.30
N GLY A 58 -1.94 19.87 -9.51
CA GLY A 58 -1.55 21.21 -9.94
C GLY A 58 -0.98 21.21 -11.37
N LYS A 59 0.29 21.59 -11.53
CA LYS A 59 1.00 21.58 -12.83
C LYS A 59 1.81 20.31 -13.08
N ASN A 60 1.86 19.39 -12.11
CA ASN A 60 2.63 18.15 -12.19
C ASN A 60 1.67 16.97 -12.34
N SER A 61 2.08 15.95 -13.07
CA SER A 61 1.43 14.64 -13.00
C SER A 61 2.34 13.65 -12.28
N ASP A 62 1.74 12.82 -11.42
CA ASP A 62 2.46 11.73 -10.77
C ASP A 62 1.69 10.43 -11.00
N ILE A 63 2.42 9.40 -11.42
CA ILE A 63 1.89 8.06 -11.57
C ILE A 63 2.08 7.36 -10.22
N SER A 64 0.99 6.84 -9.67
CA SER A 64 0.99 6.09 -8.42
C SER A 64 0.37 4.72 -8.60
N LEU A 65 0.72 3.80 -7.70
CA LEU A 65 0.09 2.49 -7.61
C LEU A 65 -1.16 2.60 -6.73
N TYR A 66 -2.30 2.22 -7.28
CA TYR A 66 -3.59 2.23 -6.58
C TYR A 66 -4.07 0.80 -6.29
N LEU A 67 -4.64 0.61 -5.10
CA LEU A 67 -5.44 -0.56 -4.75
C LEU A 67 -6.92 -0.23 -5.01
N ASN A 68 -7.60 -1.10 -5.76
CA ASN A 68 -9.04 -1.08 -5.94
C ASN A 68 -9.69 -1.93 -4.85
N THR A 69 -10.33 -1.29 -3.87
CA THR A 69 -11.01 -1.94 -2.73
C THR A 69 -12.49 -1.56 -2.67
N LYS A 70 -13.29 -2.23 -1.82
CA LYS A 70 -14.73 -1.94 -1.67
C LYS A 70 -14.94 -0.87 -0.60
N GLY A 71 -15.68 0.18 -0.95
CA GLY A 71 -16.20 1.16 0.00
C GLY A 71 -17.49 0.73 0.68
N SER A 72 -18.03 1.58 1.56
CA SER A 72 -19.21 1.34 2.42
C SER A 72 -20.52 0.99 1.68
N ASN A 73 -20.60 1.21 0.37
CA ASN A 73 -21.78 0.91 -0.47
C ASN A 73 -21.47 -0.06 -1.63
N ASN A 74 -20.51 -0.98 -1.46
CA ASN A 74 -20.00 -1.86 -2.53
C ASN A 74 -19.42 -1.14 -3.76
N LYS A 75 -19.28 0.19 -3.71
CA LYS A 75 -18.60 0.97 -4.75
C LYS A 75 -17.11 0.66 -4.70
N ILE A 76 -16.52 0.40 -5.86
CA ILE A 76 -15.07 0.26 -5.97
C ILE A 76 -14.44 1.62 -5.71
N ILE A 77 -13.50 1.66 -4.79
CA ILE A 77 -12.70 2.83 -4.46
C ILE A 77 -11.23 2.54 -4.78
N SER A 78 -10.56 3.49 -5.42
CA SER A 78 -9.12 3.41 -5.69
C SER A 78 -8.38 4.21 -4.64
N VAL A 79 -7.45 3.58 -3.93
CA VAL A 79 -6.65 4.22 -2.87
C VAL A 79 -5.17 4.15 -3.23
N SER A 80 -4.46 5.27 -3.09
CA SER A 80 -3.02 5.32 -3.38
C SER A 80 -2.24 4.58 -2.30
N LEU A 81 -1.34 3.70 -2.74
CA LEU A 81 -0.38 3.00 -1.87
C LEU A 81 0.97 3.73 -1.79
N SER A 82 1.14 4.80 -2.57
CA SER A 82 2.37 5.60 -2.64
C SER A 82 2.41 6.70 -1.59
N THR A 83 1.75 6.54 -0.44
CA THR A 83 1.67 7.58 0.60
C THR A 83 2.37 7.12 1.87
N GLY A 84 3.40 7.86 2.31
CA GLY A 84 4.06 7.66 3.61
C GLY A 84 3.19 8.00 4.84
N LYS A 85 1.86 8.07 4.65
CA LYS A 85 0.85 8.35 5.67
C LYS A 85 -0.30 7.36 5.48
N ILE A 86 -0.81 6.86 6.60
CA ILE A 86 -2.03 6.04 6.66
C ILE A 86 -3.12 6.89 7.32
N SER A 87 -4.33 6.85 6.78
CA SER A 87 -5.47 7.60 7.32
C SER A 87 -6.17 6.82 8.44
N GLY A 88 -6.17 7.37 9.65
CA GLY A 88 -6.96 6.87 10.78
C GLY A 88 -8.44 7.31 10.75
N VAL A 89 -8.81 8.27 9.89
CA VAL A 89 -10.15 8.88 9.85
C VAL A 89 -10.90 8.61 8.54
N ARG A 90 -10.38 7.74 7.66
CA ARG A 90 -11.00 7.42 6.36
C ARG A 90 -12.45 6.94 6.50
N ALA A 91 -12.71 6.08 7.49
CA ALA A 91 -14.07 5.61 7.76
C ALA A 91 -15.01 6.77 8.09
N THR A 92 -14.52 7.75 8.86
CA THR A 92 -15.25 8.98 9.21
C THR A 92 -15.46 9.89 7.99
N GLU A 93 -14.45 10.09 7.15
CA GLU A 93 -14.59 10.90 5.93
C GLU A 93 -15.56 10.26 4.91
N LEU A 94 -15.57 8.92 4.80
CA LEU A 94 -16.54 8.17 4.01
C LEU A 94 -17.96 8.32 4.59
N PHE A 95 -18.11 8.22 5.91
CA PHE A 95 -19.38 8.41 6.60
C PHE A 95 -19.93 9.83 6.39
N CYS A 96 -19.04 10.84 6.36
CA CYS A 96 -19.38 12.24 6.09
C CYS A 96 -19.58 12.56 4.60
N GLY A 97 -19.48 11.58 3.70
CA GLY A 97 -19.67 11.79 2.25
C GLY A 97 -18.52 12.51 1.54
N ASN A 98 -17.38 12.73 2.20
CA ASN A 98 -16.17 13.36 1.63
C ASN A 98 -15.35 12.36 0.81
N MET A 99 -15.97 11.93 -0.28
CA MET A 99 -15.44 11.00 -1.26
C MET A 99 -14.02 11.39 -1.73
N ASP A 100 -13.79 12.62 -2.17
CA ASP A 100 -12.48 13.08 -2.69
C ASP A 100 -11.31 12.98 -1.70
N LYS A 101 -11.59 13.07 -0.40
CA LYS A 101 -10.56 12.88 0.65
C LYS A 101 -10.33 11.41 0.96
N ALA A 102 -11.37 10.58 0.87
CA ALA A 102 -11.30 9.15 1.12
C ALA A 102 -10.47 8.38 0.07
N TYR A 103 -10.42 8.88 -1.17
CA TYR A 103 -9.69 8.24 -2.28
C TYR A 103 -8.17 8.48 -2.30
N LYS A 104 -7.64 9.36 -1.44
CA LYS A 104 -6.22 9.78 -1.53
C LYS A 104 -5.26 9.03 -0.62
N VAL A 105 -5.73 8.36 0.42
CA VAL A 105 -4.84 7.80 1.46
C VAL A 105 -5.33 6.44 1.91
N ALA A 106 -4.43 5.44 1.86
CA ALA A 106 -4.68 4.11 2.37
C ALA A 106 -4.96 4.13 3.90
N ASN A 107 -5.81 3.23 4.38
CA ASN A 107 -5.95 2.89 5.80
C ASN A 107 -5.11 1.65 6.15
N LEU A 108 -5.12 1.24 7.42
CA LEU A 108 -4.34 0.08 7.86
C LEU A 108 -4.79 -1.23 7.19
N GLU A 109 -6.10 -1.40 6.96
CA GLU A 109 -6.66 -2.58 6.30
C GLU A 109 -6.21 -2.71 4.83
N ASP A 110 -6.16 -1.58 4.11
CA ASP A 110 -5.61 -1.54 2.75
C ASP A 110 -4.13 -1.93 2.74
N LEU A 111 -3.37 -1.47 3.74
CA LEU A 111 -1.96 -1.80 3.90
C LEU A 111 -1.78 -3.31 4.13
N HIS A 112 -2.56 -3.90 5.02
CA HIS A 112 -2.55 -5.35 5.23
C HIS A 112 -2.92 -6.09 3.95
N THR A 113 -3.98 -5.68 3.26
CA THR A 113 -4.38 -6.25 1.97
C THR A 113 -3.23 -6.22 0.98
N PHE A 114 -2.56 -5.08 0.86
CA PHE A 114 -1.40 -4.92 0.01
C PHE A 114 -0.26 -5.87 0.39
N ILE A 115 0.10 -5.94 1.68
CA ILE A 115 1.16 -6.85 2.17
C ILE A 115 0.83 -8.32 1.88
N TYR A 116 -0.42 -8.74 2.05
CA TYR A 116 -0.83 -10.10 1.73
C TYR A 116 -0.66 -10.42 0.24
N ASP A 117 -1.03 -9.48 -0.61
CA ASP A 117 -1.00 -9.59 -2.06
C ASP A 117 0.39 -9.39 -2.70
N MET A 118 1.35 -8.82 -1.97
CA MET A 118 2.69 -8.50 -2.51
C MET A 118 3.35 -9.70 -3.20
N GLN A 119 3.36 -10.87 -2.56
CA GLN A 119 4.02 -12.05 -3.11
C GLN A 119 3.34 -12.55 -4.41
N PRO A 120 2.01 -12.77 -4.46
CA PRO A 120 1.31 -13.03 -5.72
C PRO A 120 1.57 -11.99 -6.81
N MET A 121 1.59 -10.71 -6.44
CA MET A 121 1.82 -9.59 -7.36
C MET A 121 3.23 -9.62 -7.96
N LEU A 122 4.25 -9.93 -7.15
CA LEU A 122 5.63 -10.10 -7.61
C LEU A 122 5.77 -11.33 -8.52
N SER A 123 5.10 -12.43 -8.19
CA SER A 123 5.08 -13.62 -9.06
C SER A 123 4.44 -13.34 -10.41
N GLU A 124 3.35 -12.57 -10.44
CA GLU A 124 2.72 -12.12 -11.69
C GLU A 124 3.67 -11.22 -12.49
N LEU A 125 4.33 -10.26 -11.85
CA LEU A 125 5.35 -9.39 -12.47
C LEU A 125 6.52 -10.18 -13.06
N ALA A 126 7.04 -11.15 -12.32
CA ALA A 126 8.11 -12.03 -12.81
C ALA A 126 7.68 -12.84 -14.04
N GLY A 127 6.39 -13.17 -14.17
CA GLY A 127 5.83 -13.80 -15.35
C GLY A 127 5.91 -12.93 -16.61
N TYR A 128 5.86 -11.60 -16.45
CA TYR A 128 6.11 -10.65 -17.54
C TYR A 128 7.61 -10.40 -17.77
N GLU A 129 8.44 -10.59 -16.74
CA GLU A 129 9.87 -10.27 -16.72
C GLU A 129 10.74 -11.47 -17.08
N LEU A 130 10.61 -11.99 -18.30
CA LEU A 130 11.60 -12.92 -18.88
C LEU A 130 12.89 -12.18 -19.28
N SER A 131 13.55 -11.51 -18.33
CA SER A 131 14.96 -11.09 -18.43
C SER A 131 15.70 -11.22 -17.09
N ALA A 132 16.91 -11.80 -17.13
CA ALA A 132 17.63 -12.35 -15.97
C ALA A 132 18.00 -11.34 -14.86
N THR A 133 17.98 -10.03 -15.13
CA THR A 133 18.39 -8.98 -14.18
C THR A 133 17.35 -8.72 -13.09
N ALA A 134 16.10 -9.11 -13.32
CA ALA A 134 15.01 -8.78 -12.43
C ALA A 134 14.76 -9.81 -11.32
N ILE A 135 15.06 -11.08 -11.61
CA ILE A 135 14.87 -12.21 -10.69
C ILE A 135 15.65 -11.98 -9.39
N GLY A 136 16.85 -11.40 -9.46
CA GLY A 136 17.66 -11.08 -8.27
C GLY A 136 17.00 -10.05 -7.35
N LYS A 137 16.43 -8.97 -7.91
CA LYS A 137 15.70 -7.96 -7.12
C LYS A 137 14.38 -8.48 -6.60
N LEU A 138 13.71 -9.34 -7.36
CA LEU A 138 12.47 -9.98 -6.97
C LEU A 138 12.66 -10.88 -5.74
N ASN A 139 13.79 -11.58 -5.65
CA ASN A 139 14.14 -12.40 -4.48
C ASN A 139 14.38 -11.57 -3.22
N GLU A 140 15.11 -10.45 -3.32
CA GLU A 140 15.33 -9.53 -2.18
C GLU A 140 14.01 -8.93 -1.65
N VAL A 141 13.11 -8.54 -2.57
CA VAL A 141 11.78 -8.02 -2.19
C VAL A 141 10.92 -9.14 -1.59
N THR A 142 10.98 -10.37 -2.14
CA THR A 142 10.21 -11.51 -1.62
C THR A 142 10.59 -11.87 -0.19
N GLU A 143 11.89 -11.84 0.15
CA GLU A 143 12.33 -12.04 1.53
C GLU A 143 11.86 -10.92 2.47
N SER A 144 11.89 -9.66 2.00
CA SER A 144 11.35 -8.53 2.76
C SER A 144 9.86 -8.70 3.06
N VAL A 145 9.06 -9.21 2.10
CA VAL A 145 7.63 -9.51 2.29
C VAL A 145 7.39 -10.60 3.34
N LYS A 146 8.21 -11.66 3.36
CA LYS A 146 8.08 -12.73 4.35
C LYS A 146 8.27 -12.21 5.77
N VAL A 147 9.26 -11.35 5.98
CA VAL A 147 9.52 -10.72 7.29
C VAL A 147 8.33 -9.85 7.72
N LEU A 148 7.76 -9.06 6.80
CA LEU A 148 6.61 -8.21 7.10
C LEU A 148 5.36 -9.03 7.48
N LYS A 149 5.12 -10.18 6.84
CA LYS A 149 4.00 -11.09 7.18
C LYS A 149 4.13 -11.75 8.55
N GLN A 150 5.34 -11.87 9.10
CA GLN A 150 5.55 -12.41 10.44
C GLN A 150 5.36 -11.35 11.54
N ALA A 151 5.43 -10.07 11.17
CA ALA A 151 5.30 -8.94 12.08
C ALA A 151 3.89 -8.31 12.11
N ALA A 152 3.01 -8.74 11.20
CA ALA A 152 1.61 -8.31 11.07
C ALA A 152 0.66 -9.38 11.60
#